data_AF-A0A5N9AUB4-F1
#
_entry.id   AF-A0A5N9AUB4-F1
#
_cell.length_a   1.000
_cell.length_b   1.000
_cell.length_c   1.000
_cell.angle_alpha   90.00
_cell.angle_beta   90.00
_cell.angle_gamma   90.00
#
_symmetry.space_group_name_H-M   'P 1'
#
loop_
_entity.id
_entity.type
_entity.pdbx_description
1 polymer ?
#
loop_
_entity_poly.entity_id
_entity_poly.type
_entity_poly.pdbx_seq_one_letter_code
_entity_poly.pdbx_strand_id
1 'polypeptide(L)'
;MERPIIKPIGSSLWDLDTPALFIDKDQMIENCMAVKSFFLATGTKVRSNGSVFRTPAIYHMLEVTSVYVDTVSEGLVFASAGFEDITVGRIPVSDNGRLLESLISQSNLTICISSKKEFESLKNLIETSSNANKVNILIRVALEHAQMGMEMEDIDWEEIEELGSSHGFNEIGFIFKLPSESTLDENITILNNLSRYFKENDPCNPTMQHPVVAFASATNDPQVSFPFITEIIEDPLIFEPSLNNQEGTIHFGVLSSIMSRPKVGLALVDCGQKAISTDHGVPEVGGLNTAYIKMMSAEHGWLILESESESLSLGEKIVLSPADVGDTFNLYDYVNVISDQKLSAVLKVEARGKYI
;
A
#
# COMPACT_ATOMS: atom_id res chain seq x y z
N MET A 1 -17.83 3.49 11.25
CA MET A 1 -17.84 2.59 12.42
C MET A 1 -18.00 3.46 13.66
N GLU A 2 -18.66 2.99 14.73
CA GLU A 2 -18.65 3.73 16.01
C GLU A 2 -17.21 3.94 16.48
N ARG A 3 -16.92 5.06 17.14
CA ARG A 3 -15.59 5.28 17.71
C ARG A 3 -15.42 4.29 18.86
N PRO A 4 -14.49 3.32 18.77
CA PRO A 4 -14.32 2.34 19.84
C PRO A 4 -13.98 3.05 21.14
N ILE A 5 -14.44 2.49 22.27
CA ILE A 5 -13.99 2.95 23.58
C ILE A 5 -12.51 2.58 23.68
N ILE A 6 -11.65 3.60 23.62
CA ILE A 6 -10.21 3.41 23.73
C ILE A 6 -9.91 2.79 25.09
N LYS A 7 -9.38 1.56 25.10
CA LYS A 7 -8.91 0.90 26.32
C LYS A 7 -7.64 1.59 26.84
N PRO A 8 -7.33 1.49 28.14
CA PRO A 8 -6.07 1.98 28.67
C PRO A 8 -4.86 1.34 27.99
N ILE A 9 -3.80 2.12 27.82
CA ILE A 9 -2.49 1.57 27.42
C ILE A 9 -2.06 0.49 28.42
N GLY A 10 -1.56 -0.63 27.91
CA GLY A 10 -1.21 -1.83 28.66
C GLY A 10 -2.32 -2.88 28.73
N SER A 11 -3.55 -2.59 28.30
CA SER A 11 -4.61 -3.59 28.16
C SER A 11 -4.21 -4.69 27.18
N SER A 12 -4.64 -5.93 27.43
CA SER A 12 -4.43 -7.04 26.50
C SER A 12 -5.11 -6.73 25.15
N LEU A 13 -4.51 -7.19 24.05
CA LEU A 13 -5.18 -7.24 22.74
C LEU A 13 -6.57 -7.89 22.88
N TRP A 14 -6.65 -8.98 23.64
CA TRP A 14 -7.87 -9.74 23.86
C TRP A 14 -8.90 -9.02 24.75
N ASP A 15 -8.56 -7.88 25.35
CA ASP A 15 -9.48 -7.04 26.13
C ASP A 15 -10.08 -5.89 25.32
N LEU A 16 -9.61 -5.65 24.09
CA LEU A 16 -10.14 -4.59 23.22
C LEU A 16 -11.61 -4.85 22.84
N ASP A 17 -12.39 -3.79 22.68
CA ASP A 17 -13.76 -3.93 22.15
C ASP A 17 -13.69 -4.32 20.66
N THR A 18 -14.64 -5.13 20.20
CA THR A 18 -14.66 -5.66 18.83
C THR A 18 -15.82 -5.05 18.01
N PRO A 19 -15.69 -4.94 16.68
CA PRO A 19 -14.48 -5.20 15.88
C PRO A 19 -13.38 -4.16 16.08
N ALA A 20 -12.12 -4.59 16.16
CA ALA A 20 -10.97 -3.69 16.33
C ALA A 20 -9.81 -4.01 15.38
N LEU A 21 -9.47 -3.05 14.53
CA LEU A 21 -8.24 -3.09 13.74
C LEU A 21 -7.03 -2.92 14.64
N PHE A 22 -6.03 -3.78 14.46
CA PHE A 22 -4.76 -3.68 15.15
C PHE A 22 -3.58 -4.05 14.25
N ILE A 23 -2.41 -3.57 14.67
CA ILE A 23 -1.10 -3.98 14.14
C ILE A 23 -0.17 -4.37 15.28
N ASP A 24 0.71 -5.33 15.04
CA ASP A 24 1.83 -5.68 15.91
C ASP A 24 3.05 -4.86 15.49
N LYS A 25 3.42 -3.88 16.33
CA LYS A 25 4.52 -2.98 16.01
C LYS A 25 5.86 -3.70 16.03
N ASP A 26 6.03 -4.69 16.91
CA ASP A 26 7.31 -5.34 17.14
C ASP A 26 7.65 -6.15 15.87
N GLN A 27 6.67 -6.86 15.33
CA GLN A 27 6.81 -7.55 14.04
C GLN A 27 7.03 -6.59 12.87
N MET A 28 6.27 -5.50 12.77
CA MET A 28 6.45 -4.54 11.67
C MET A 28 7.84 -3.92 11.66
N ILE A 29 8.41 -3.64 12.83
CA ILE A 29 9.77 -3.14 12.99
C ILE A 29 10.79 -4.19 12.51
N GLU A 30 10.62 -5.46 12.89
CA GLU A 30 11.48 -6.56 12.43
C GLU A 30 11.42 -6.75 10.91
N ASN A 31 10.21 -6.76 10.33
CA ASN A 31 10.00 -6.88 8.89
C ASN A 31 10.68 -5.72 8.14
N CYS A 32 10.46 -4.50 8.62
CA CYS A 32 11.06 -3.30 8.03
C CYS A 32 12.59 -3.37 8.04
N MET A 33 13.20 -3.82 9.15
CA MET A 33 14.66 -4.02 9.24
C MET A 33 15.15 -5.08 8.25
N ALA A 34 14.43 -6.18 8.08
CA ALA A 34 14.78 -7.24 7.13
C ALA A 34 14.74 -6.73 5.69
N VAL A 35 13.67 -6.01 5.31
CA VAL A 35 13.52 -5.39 3.98
C VAL A 35 14.61 -4.36 3.72
N LYS A 36 14.86 -3.43 4.66
CA LYS A 36 15.94 -2.44 4.54
C LYS A 36 17.30 -3.12 4.33
N SER A 37 17.58 -4.18 5.07
CA SER A 37 18.83 -4.95 4.96
C SER A 37 18.97 -5.66 3.61
N PHE A 38 17.87 -6.22 3.11
CA PHE A 38 17.83 -6.88 1.80
C PHE A 38 18.13 -5.90 0.66
N PHE A 39 17.43 -4.76 0.60
CA PHE A 39 17.59 -3.77 -0.48
C PHE A 39 18.92 -3.02 -0.40
N LEU A 40 19.49 -2.85 0.80
CA LEU A 40 20.85 -2.32 0.95
C LEU A 40 21.88 -3.19 0.21
N ALA A 41 21.67 -4.51 0.14
CA ALA A 41 22.56 -5.44 -0.55
C ALA A 41 22.37 -5.45 -2.08
N THR A 42 21.17 -5.15 -2.59
CA THR A 42 20.89 -5.10 -4.04
C THR A 42 21.26 -3.74 -4.65
N GLY A 43 21.24 -2.67 -3.85
CA GLY A 43 21.45 -1.30 -4.31
C GLY A 43 20.19 -0.65 -4.92
N THR A 44 19.08 -1.41 -5.04
CA THR A 44 17.79 -0.89 -5.48
C THR A 44 17.16 -0.05 -4.37
N LYS A 45 16.63 1.13 -4.69
CA LYS A 45 15.92 1.96 -3.70
C LYS A 45 14.60 1.29 -3.31
N VAL A 46 14.14 1.57 -2.10
CA VAL A 46 12.83 1.13 -1.62
C VAL A 46 12.05 2.32 -1.08
N ARG A 47 10.77 2.38 -1.44
CA ARG A 47 9.81 3.41 -0.99
C ARG A 47 8.57 2.71 -0.44
N SER A 48 8.11 3.12 0.73
CA SER A 48 6.93 2.51 1.34
C SER A 48 5.64 3.02 0.70
N ASN A 49 4.66 2.13 0.50
CA ASN A 49 3.32 2.54 0.10
C ASN A 49 2.55 3.10 1.31
N GLY A 50 2.45 4.42 1.38
CA GLY A 50 1.70 5.22 2.35
C GLY A 50 0.18 5.02 2.29
N SER A 51 -0.36 4.62 1.13
CA SER A 51 -1.78 4.36 0.95
C SER A 51 -2.28 3.14 1.68
N VAL A 52 -1.39 2.25 2.13
CA VAL A 52 -1.79 1.04 2.85
C VAL A 52 -2.36 1.40 4.21
N PHE A 53 -1.53 2.01 5.07
CA PHE A 53 -1.98 2.33 6.42
C PHE A 53 -2.64 3.69 6.53
N ARG A 54 -2.39 4.61 5.60
CA ARG A 54 -2.95 5.98 5.61
C ARG A 54 -2.69 6.72 6.94
N THR A 55 -1.64 6.33 7.64
CA THR A 55 -1.33 6.73 9.01
C THR A 55 0.16 7.08 9.08
N PRO A 56 0.55 8.35 8.84
CA PRO A 56 1.95 8.77 8.85
C PRO A 56 2.72 8.37 10.12
N ALA A 57 2.04 8.30 11.27
CA ALA A 57 2.65 7.87 12.53
C ALA A 57 3.20 6.42 12.50
N ILE A 58 2.60 5.52 11.70
CA ILE A 58 3.12 4.16 11.52
C ILE A 58 4.46 4.22 10.78
N TYR A 59 4.55 5.00 9.70
CA TYR A 59 5.78 5.12 8.91
C TYR A 59 6.90 5.81 9.70
N HIS A 60 6.57 6.79 10.55
CA HIS A 60 7.53 7.38 11.51
C HIS A 60 8.06 6.37 12.50
N MET A 61 7.20 5.51 13.05
CA MET A 61 7.60 4.43 13.96
C MET A 61 8.56 3.44 13.28
N LEU A 62 8.46 3.27 11.97
CA LEU A 62 9.32 2.39 11.15
C LEU A 62 10.54 3.11 10.55
N GLU A 63 10.76 4.37 10.92
CA GLU A 63 11.85 5.21 10.40
C GLU A 63 11.86 5.25 8.86
N VAL A 64 10.69 5.35 8.25
CA VAL A 64 10.51 5.53 6.81
C VAL A 64 10.62 7.01 6.48
N THR A 65 11.35 7.34 5.42
CA THR A 65 11.63 8.74 5.01
C THR A 65 10.99 9.11 3.68
N SER A 66 10.66 8.12 2.85
CA SER A 66 10.06 8.32 1.52
C SER A 66 8.80 7.47 1.38
N VAL A 67 7.76 8.06 0.81
CA VAL A 67 6.45 7.40 0.67
C VAL A 67 5.90 7.56 -0.74
N TYR A 68 5.20 6.52 -1.20
CA TYR A 68 4.26 6.61 -2.30
C TYR A 68 2.85 6.74 -1.72
N VAL A 69 1.98 7.54 -2.32
CA VAL A 69 0.56 7.66 -1.96
C VAL A 69 -0.28 7.74 -3.23
N ASP A 70 -1.55 7.34 -3.19
CA ASP A 70 -2.36 7.29 -4.40
C ASP A 70 -2.94 8.65 -4.78
N THR A 71 -2.99 9.59 -3.84
CA THR A 71 -3.67 10.88 -4.05
C THR A 71 -2.86 12.06 -3.53
N VAL A 72 -3.10 13.25 -4.11
CA VAL A 72 -2.45 14.48 -3.66
C VAL A 72 -2.86 14.82 -2.23
N SER A 73 -4.11 14.54 -1.87
CA SER A 73 -4.65 14.79 -0.54
C SER A 73 -4.06 13.87 0.52
N GLU A 74 -3.77 12.61 0.19
CA GLU A 74 -2.95 11.74 1.05
C GLU A 74 -1.54 12.33 1.15
N GLY A 75 -0.94 12.73 0.03
CA GLY A 75 0.38 13.37 -0.01
C GLY A 75 0.48 14.59 0.91
N LEU A 76 -0.53 15.45 0.94
CA LEU A 76 -0.59 16.61 1.85
C LEU A 76 -0.67 16.21 3.32
N VAL A 77 -1.33 15.09 3.65
CA VAL A 77 -1.36 14.56 5.01
C VAL A 77 0.04 14.08 5.43
N PHE A 78 0.74 13.36 4.55
CA PHE A 78 2.11 12.92 4.79
C PHE A 78 3.10 14.10 4.85
N ALA A 79 2.99 15.07 3.94
CA ALA A 79 3.80 16.28 3.96
C ALA A 79 3.61 17.08 5.26
N SER A 80 2.36 17.23 5.71
CA SER A 80 2.05 17.89 6.99
C SER A 80 2.61 17.13 8.21
N ALA A 81 2.83 15.82 8.06
CA ALA A 81 3.47 14.98 9.07
C ALA A 81 5.02 14.99 8.96
N GLY A 82 5.61 15.75 8.04
CA GLY A 82 7.06 15.91 7.90
C GLY A 82 7.73 14.99 6.88
N PHE A 83 6.96 14.32 6.01
CA PHE A 83 7.55 13.57 4.89
C PHE A 83 7.93 14.53 3.76
N GLU A 84 9.20 14.56 3.39
CA GLU A 84 9.70 15.46 2.34
C GLU A 84 9.78 14.78 0.97
N ASP A 85 10.05 13.48 0.88
CA ASP A 85 10.14 12.74 -0.38
C ASP A 85 8.84 11.95 -0.64
N ILE A 86 7.98 12.49 -1.52
CA ILE A 86 6.64 11.98 -1.75
C ILE A 86 6.44 11.70 -3.25
N THR A 87 6.01 10.47 -3.56
CA THR A 87 5.49 10.10 -4.88
C THR A 87 3.98 10.02 -4.83
N VAL A 88 3.27 10.71 -5.72
CA VAL A 88 1.80 10.64 -5.81
C VAL A 88 1.38 9.90 -7.07
N GLY A 89 0.48 8.92 -6.92
CA GLY A 89 0.05 8.00 -7.96
C GLY A 89 -0.76 8.56 -9.12
N ARG A 90 -1.24 9.80 -9.01
CA ARG A 90 -2.03 10.50 -10.03
C ARG A 90 -2.08 12.02 -9.83
N ILE A 91 -2.42 12.73 -10.90
CA ILE A 91 -2.74 14.16 -10.84
C ILE A 91 -4.15 14.41 -10.27
N PRO A 92 -4.41 15.57 -9.64
CA PRO A 92 -5.76 15.91 -9.20
C PRO A 92 -6.58 16.38 -10.41
N VAL A 93 -7.62 15.62 -10.78
CA VAL A 93 -8.43 15.89 -11.99
C VAL A 93 -9.43 17.04 -11.77
N SER A 94 -9.89 17.25 -10.54
CA SER A 94 -10.99 18.18 -10.23
C SER A 94 -10.57 19.45 -9.47
N ASP A 95 -9.30 19.55 -9.09
CA ASP A 95 -8.76 20.72 -8.41
C ASP A 95 -8.10 21.65 -9.43
N ASN A 96 -8.23 22.96 -9.24
CA ASN A 96 -7.60 23.96 -10.09
C ASN A 96 -6.08 24.10 -9.82
N GLY A 97 -5.41 23.01 -9.42
CA GLY A 97 -3.98 22.94 -9.11
C GLY A 97 -3.56 23.34 -7.70
N ARG A 98 -4.46 23.88 -6.86
CA ARG A 98 -4.08 24.44 -5.55
C ARG A 98 -3.52 23.41 -4.57
N LEU A 99 -4.10 22.21 -4.53
CA LEU A 99 -3.63 21.12 -3.69
C LEU A 99 -2.26 20.64 -4.17
N LEU A 100 -2.08 20.54 -5.48
CA LEU A 100 -0.81 20.17 -6.09
C LEU A 100 0.28 21.21 -5.79
N GLU A 101 0.00 22.49 -5.99
CA GLU A 101 0.92 23.59 -5.64
C GLU A 101 1.31 23.58 -4.17
N SER A 102 0.33 23.35 -3.28
CA SER A 102 0.55 23.22 -1.85
C SER A 102 1.48 22.06 -1.53
N LEU A 103 1.30 20.91 -2.18
CA LEU A 103 2.16 19.74 -1.98
C LEU A 103 3.58 19.99 -2.51
N ILE A 104 3.71 20.58 -3.70
CA ILE A 104 5.00 20.97 -4.30
C ILE A 104 5.77 21.94 -3.38
N SER A 105 5.08 22.83 -2.67
CA SER A 105 5.73 23.77 -1.75
C SER A 105 6.24 23.14 -0.46
N GLN A 106 5.77 21.94 -0.11
CA GLN A 106 6.05 21.25 1.15
C GLN A 106 6.89 19.99 0.99
N SER A 107 7.15 19.55 -0.24
CA SER A 107 7.82 18.27 -0.51
C SER A 107 8.63 18.32 -1.80
N ASN A 108 9.63 17.45 -1.88
CA ASN A 108 10.22 16.99 -3.13
C ASN A 108 9.23 16.01 -3.78
N LEU A 109 8.43 16.53 -4.71
CA LEU A 109 7.32 15.81 -5.30
C LEU A 109 7.73 15.05 -6.57
N THR A 110 7.40 13.76 -6.60
CA THR A 110 7.28 12.97 -7.82
C THR A 110 5.80 12.72 -8.09
N ILE A 111 5.32 12.94 -9.31
CA ILE A 111 3.92 12.74 -9.67
C ILE A 111 3.77 11.77 -10.84
N CYS A 112 2.87 10.81 -10.68
CA CYS A 112 2.59 9.84 -11.73
C CYS A 112 1.54 10.37 -12.69
N ILE A 113 1.73 10.08 -13.97
CA ILE A 113 0.78 10.34 -15.04
C ILE A 113 0.52 9.06 -15.83
N SER A 114 -0.63 8.97 -16.47
CA SER A 114 -1.11 7.80 -17.19
C SER A 114 -1.54 8.09 -18.63
N SER A 115 -1.53 9.36 -19.04
CA SER A 115 -1.83 9.74 -20.43
C SER A 115 -1.18 11.06 -20.83
N LYS A 116 -1.08 11.29 -22.15
CA LYS A 116 -0.67 12.57 -22.73
C LYS A 116 -1.53 13.76 -22.28
N LYS A 117 -2.83 13.56 -22.07
CA LYS A 117 -3.72 14.64 -21.58
C LYS A 117 -3.41 15.04 -20.13
N GLU A 118 -3.08 14.06 -19.29
CA GLU A 118 -2.65 14.33 -17.91
C GLU A 118 -1.29 15.04 -17.92
N PHE A 119 -0.41 14.65 -18.83
CA PHE A 119 0.86 15.33 -19.06
C PHE A 119 0.65 16.82 -19.41
N GLU A 120 -0.14 17.13 -20.45
CA GLU A 120 -0.43 18.52 -20.86
C GLU A 120 -1.09 19.33 -19.72
N SER A 121 -1.98 18.69 -18.96
CA SER A 121 -2.64 19.31 -17.82
C SER A 121 -1.63 19.68 -16.73
N LEU A 122 -0.73 18.75 -16.39
CA LEU A 122 0.34 18.99 -15.41
C LEU A 122 1.28 20.11 -15.87
N LYS A 123 1.71 20.09 -17.14
CA LYS A 123 2.57 21.15 -17.71
C LYS A 123 1.93 22.54 -17.53
N ASN A 124 0.67 22.69 -17.92
CA ASN A 124 -0.05 23.95 -17.76
C ASN A 124 -0.15 24.39 -16.28
N LEU A 125 -0.40 23.45 -15.36
CA LEU A 125 -0.47 23.75 -13.92
C LEU A 125 0.88 24.23 -13.37
N ILE A 126 1.98 23.59 -13.78
CA ILE A 126 3.33 23.97 -13.32
C ILE A 126 3.77 25.31 -13.94
N GLU A 127 3.54 25.52 -15.24
CA GLU A 127 3.92 26.77 -15.93
C GLU A 127 3.13 27.99 -15.42
N THR A 128 1.89 27.78 -14.97
CA THR A 128 1.07 28.85 -14.37
C THR A 128 1.29 29.02 -12.88
N SER A 129 2.01 28.10 -12.25
CA SER A 129 2.31 28.17 -10.82
C SER A 129 3.34 29.25 -10.53
N SER A 130 3.21 29.84 -9.34
CA SER A 130 4.21 30.77 -8.80
C SER A 130 5.35 30.08 -8.05
N ASN A 131 5.32 28.74 -7.97
CA ASN A 131 6.31 27.95 -7.26
C ASN A 131 7.58 27.75 -8.11
N ALA A 132 8.75 27.87 -7.48
CA ALA A 132 10.05 27.66 -8.14
C ALA A 132 10.54 26.20 -8.02
N ASN A 133 9.90 25.39 -7.17
CA ASN A 133 10.25 23.99 -6.98
C ASN A 133 9.93 23.20 -8.24
N LYS A 134 10.90 22.37 -8.64
CA LYS A 134 10.73 21.44 -9.75
C LYS A 134 10.00 20.18 -9.30
N VAL A 135 9.28 19.56 -10.22
CA VAL A 135 8.56 18.30 -10.01
C VAL A 135 9.20 17.19 -10.83
N ASN A 136 9.29 15.98 -10.27
CA ASN A 136 9.65 14.78 -11.03
C ASN A 136 8.39 14.09 -11.55
N ILE A 137 8.49 13.40 -12.69
CA ILE A 137 7.36 12.68 -13.29
C ILE A 137 7.67 11.20 -13.38
N LEU A 138 6.68 10.36 -13.07
CA LEU A 138 6.70 8.95 -13.45
C LEU A 138 5.57 8.65 -14.45
N ILE A 139 5.94 8.18 -15.62
CA ILE A 139 4.99 7.73 -16.64
C ILE A 139 4.56 6.31 -16.29
N ARG A 140 3.26 6.13 -16.05
CA ARG A 140 2.68 4.82 -15.77
C ARG A 140 2.60 4.01 -17.06
N VAL A 141 3.29 2.88 -17.09
CA VAL A 141 3.26 1.93 -18.19
C VAL A 141 2.25 0.83 -17.86
N ALA A 142 1.25 0.65 -18.73
CA ALA A 142 0.30 -0.45 -18.64
C ALA A 142 0.95 -1.73 -19.18
N LEU A 143 0.84 -2.82 -18.43
CA LEU A 143 1.36 -4.13 -18.82
C LEU A 143 0.24 -5.13 -19.18
N GLU A 144 -1.02 -4.72 -19.01
CA GLU A 144 -2.22 -5.41 -19.44
C GLU A 144 -3.35 -4.40 -19.71
N HIS A 145 -4.30 -4.75 -20.58
CA HIS A 145 -5.36 -3.84 -21.01
C HIS A 145 -6.28 -3.30 -19.88
N ALA A 146 -6.36 -3.99 -18.75
CA ALA A 146 -7.19 -3.57 -17.62
C ALA A 146 -6.48 -2.55 -16.72
N GLN A 147 -5.18 -2.30 -16.92
CA GLN A 147 -4.42 -1.37 -16.11
C GLN A 147 -4.54 0.07 -16.60
N MET A 148 -4.47 0.99 -15.63
CA MET A 148 -4.25 2.40 -15.92
C MET A 148 -2.79 2.59 -16.36
N GLY A 149 -2.58 3.37 -17.42
CA GLY A 149 -1.25 3.68 -17.94
C GLY A 149 -1.25 3.83 -19.45
N MET A 150 -0.09 4.20 -19.99
CA MET A 150 0.18 4.20 -21.42
C MET A 150 0.70 2.81 -21.82
N GLU A 151 0.25 2.31 -22.96
CA GLU A 151 0.88 1.15 -23.58
C GLU A 151 2.30 1.53 -24.01
N MET A 152 3.22 0.56 -24.02
CA MET A 152 4.63 0.83 -24.34
C MET A 152 4.80 1.47 -25.73
N GLU A 153 3.99 1.07 -26.70
CA GLU A 153 4.04 1.55 -28.08
C GLU A 153 3.58 3.02 -28.23
N ASP A 154 2.83 3.52 -27.26
CA ASP A 154 2.29 4.89 -27.24
C ASP A 154 3.22 5.89 -26.55
N ILE A 155 4.37 5.44 -26.02
CA ILE A 155 5.36 6.29 -25.37
C ILE A 155 6.09 7.13 -26.44
N ASP A 156 5.86 8.44 -26.40
CA ASP A 156 6.52 9.41 -27.28
C ASP A 156 7.83 9.91 -26.65
N TRP A 157 8.94 9.35 -27.12
CA TRP A 157 10.28 9.67 -26.61
C TRP A 157 10.75 11.09 -26.94
N GLU A 158 10.31 11.65 -28.07
CA GLU A 158 10.65 13.04 -28.44
C GLU A 158 9.97 14.02 -27.47
N GLU A 159 8.70 13.75 -27.15
CA GLU A 159 7.96 14.52 -26.14
C GLU A 159 8.62 14.39 -24.77
N ILE A 160 8.99 13.19 -24.32
CA ILE A 160 9.71 13.01 -23.05
C ILE A 160 11.00 13.85 -22.97
N GLU A 161 11.79 13.90 -24.05
CA GLU A 161 13.03 14.67 -24.09
C GLU A 161 12.78 16.19 -24.03
N GLU A 162 11.77 16.69 -24.78
CA GLU A 162 11.34 18.08 -24.73
C GLU A 162 10.94 18.48 -23.30
N LEU A 163 10.26 17.57 -22.60
CA LEU A 163 9.74 17.81 -21.26
C LEU A 163 10.79 17.75 -20.19
N GLY A 164 11.75 16.83 -20.29
CA GLY A 164 12.93 16.83 -19.43
C GLY A 164 13.71 18.15 -19.52
N SER A 165 13.59 18.85 -20.65
CA SER A 165 14.20 20.16 -20.89
C SER A 165 13.33 21.35 -20.49
N SER A 166 12.05 21.13 -20.15
CA SER A 166 11.08 22.19 -19.86
C SER A 166 11.21 22.79 -18.46
N HIS A 167 10.76 24.04 -18.29
CA HIS A 167 10.87 24.74 -17.01
C HIS A 167 9.88 24.17 -15.98
N GLY A 168 10.34 23.94 -14.74
CA GLY A 168 9.51 23.40 -13.66
C GLY A 168 9.57 21.88 -13.50
N PHE A 169 10.28 21.16 -14.37
CA PHE A 169 10.52 19.72 -14.22
C PHE A 169 12.00 19.41 -13.99
N ASN A 170 12.27 18.31 -13.30
CA ASN A 170 13.62 17.87 -12.94
C ASN A 170 13.99 16.52 -13.57
N GLU A 171 13.21 15.47 -13.28
CA GLU A 171 13.47 14.12 -13.76
C GLU A 171 12.18 13.49 -14.29
N ILE A 172 12.29 12.69 -15.34
CA ILE A 172 11.21 11.85 -15.87
C ILE A 172 11.65 10.40 -15.76
N GLY A 173 10.76 9.54 -15.27
CA GLY A 173 10.94 8.10 -15.18
C GLY A 173 9.66 7.36 -15.52
N PHE A 174 9.65 6.06 -15.22
CA PHE A 174 8.57 5.14 -15.52
C PHE A 174 8.14 4.39 -14.28
N ILE A 175 6.86 4.06 -14.19
CA ILE A 175 6.30 3.26 -13.10
C ILE A 175 5.36 2.19 -13.64
N PHE A 176 5.42 0.98 -13.11
CA PHE A 176 4.52 -0.09 -13.52
C PHE A 176 4.22 -1.06 -12.38
N LYS A 177 3.17 -1.86 -12.56
CA LYS A 177 2.82 -2.97 -11.68
C LYS A 177 2.60 -4.20 -12.56
N LEU A 178 3.20 -5.33 -12.18
CA LEU A 178 2.92 -6.59 -12.87
C LEU A 178 1.44 -6.98 -12.76
N PRO A 179 0.89 -7.68 -13.76
CA PRO A 179 -0.46 -8.25 -13.68
C PRO A 179 -0.65 -9.09 -12.41
N SER A 180 -1.82 -9.01 -11.79
CA SER A 180 -2.10 -9.75 -10.55
C SER A 180 -2.28 -11.26 -10.76
N GLU A 181 -2.69 -11.68 -11.95
CA GLU A 181 -3.03 -13.08 -12.28
C GLU A 181 -2.01 -13.74 -13.22
N SER A 182 -0.75 -13.32 -13.19
CA SER A 182 0.32 -13.87 -14.03
C SER A 182 1.19 -14.89 -13.30
N THR A 183 1.69 -15.86 -14.06
CA THR A 183 2.70 -16.82 -13.60
C THR A 183 4.10 -16.17 -13.52
N LEU A 184 5.02 -16.81 -12.80
CA LEU A 184 6.41 -16.35 -12.72
C LEU A 184 7.08 -16.24 -14.09
N ASP A 185 6.87 -17.21 -14.98
CA ASP A 185 7.47 -17.22 -16.33
C ASP A 185 6.91 -16.10 -17.22
N GLU A 186 5.61 -15.81 -17.10
CA GLU A 186 4.98 -14.67 -17.78
C GLU A 186 5.54 -13.35 -17.27
N ASN A 187 5.68 -13.20 -15.95
CA ASN A 187 6.27 -12.02 -15.32
C ASN A 187 7.71 -11.78 -15.78
N ILE A 188 8.54 -12.83 -15.80
CA ILE A 188 9.91 -12.76 -16.30
C ILE A 188 9.93 -12.35 -17.79
N THR A 189 8.99 -12.87 -18.59
CA THR A 189 8.87 -12.53 -20.01
C THR A 189 8.52 -11.05 -20.20
N ILE A 190 7.54 -10.53 -19.45
CA ILE A 190 7.14 -9.13 -19.46
C ILE A 190 8.33 -8.23 -19.12
N LEU A 191 9.05 -8.53 -18.03
CA LEU A 191 10.19 -7.73 -17.58
C LEU A 191 11.34 -7.72 -18.60
N ASN A 192 11.62 -8.85 -19.25
CA ASN A 192 12.62 -8.92 -20.32
C ASN A 192 12.23 -8.08 -21.54
N ASN A 193 10.95 -8.08 -21.91
CA ASN A 193 10.45 -7.27 -23.02
C ASN A 193 10.50 -5.78 -22.70
N LEU A 194 10.13 -5.38 -21.48
CA LEU A 194 10.21 -4.01 -21.00
C LEU A 194 11.67 -3.51 -20.97
N SER A 195 12.58 -4.33 -20.43
CA SER A 195 14.02 -4.06 -20.43
C SER A 195 14.57 -3.87 -21.86
N ARG A 196 14.18 -4.74 -22.79
CA ARG A 196 14.57 -4.62 -24.21
C ARG A 196 14.02 -3.34 -24.84
N TYR A 197 12.76 -3.04 -24.62
CA TYR A 197 12.11 -1.86 -25.18
C TYR A 197 12.79 -0.57 -24.73
N PHE A 198 13.03 -0.40 -23.43
CA PHE A 198 13.77 0.76 -22.92
C PHE A 198 15.16 0.83 -23.53
N LYS A 199 15.85 -0.32 -23.65
CA LYS A 199 17.17 -0.37 -24.25
C LYS A 199 17.19 0.01 -25.74
N GLU A 200 16.11 -0.20 -26.48
CA GLU A 200 16.07 0.06 -27.92
C GLU A 200 15.55 1.45 -28.26
N ASN A 201 14.70 2.04 -27.40
CA ASN A 201 13.96 3.25 -27.72
C ASN A 201 14.33 4.47 -26.86
N ASP A 202 14.92 4.29 -25.68
CA ASP A 202 15.33 5.40 -24.82
C ASP A 202 16.55 6.13 -25.42
N PRO A 203 16.44 7.43 -25.79
CA PRO A 203 17.55 8.18 -26.36
C PRO A 203 18.66 8.52 -25.34
N CYS A 204 18.38 8.47 -24.03
CA CYS A 204 19.33 8.78 -22.95
C CYS A 204 20.28 7.62 -22.58
N ASN A 205 20.14 6.49 -23.26
CA ASN A 205 20.69 5.18 -22.90
C ASN A 205 22.22 5.06 -22.74
N PRO A 206 23.10 5.88 -23.33
CA PRO A 206 24.52 5.79 -22.96
C PRO A 206 24.87 6.50 -21.64
N THR A 207 24.03 7.43 -21.15
CA THR A 207 24.48 8.41 -20.15
C THR A 207 23.55 8.67 -18.95
N MET A 208 22.25 8.36 -19.01
CA MET A 208 21.38 8.38 -17.81
C MET A 208 20.21 7.41 -17.97
N GLN A 209 20.12 6.41 -17.10
CA GLN A 209 18.96 5.53 -16.99
C GLN A 209 17.85 6.33 -16.31
N HIS A 210 16.77 6.62 -17.04
CA HIS A 210 15.53 7.14 -16.44
C HIS A 210 15.14 6.26 -15.23
N PRO A 211 14.64 6.83 -14.12
CA PRO A 211 14.15 6.02 -13.01
C PRO A 211 13.08 5.04 -13.50
N VAL A 212 13.18 3.79 -13.09
CA VAL A 212 12.17 2.77 -13.37
C VAL A 212 11.71 2.20 -12.04
N VAL A 213 10.44 2.44 -11.72
CA VAL A 213 9.83 2.13 -10.44
C VAL A 213 8.83 0.99 -10.62
N ALA A 214 8.88 -0.02 -9.75
CA ALA A 214 7.97 -1.14 -9.80
C ALA A 214 7.26 -1.35 -8.45
N PHE A 215 5.99 -1.75 -8.47
CA PHE A 215 5.29 -2.21 -7.28
C PHE A 215 5.61 -3.69 -7.06
N ALA A 216 6.13 -4.04 -5.90
CA ALA A 216 6.29 -5.44 -5.49
C ALA A 216 5.39 -5.74 -4.29
N SER A 217 5.07 -7.01 -4.08
CA SER A 217 4.30 -7.51 -2.93
C SER A 217 5.13 -8.38 -1.97
N ALA A 218 6.36 -8.74 -2.35
CA ALA A 218 7.30 -9.51 -1.54
C ALA A 218 8.75 -9.34 -2.00
N THR A 219 9.72 -9.71 -1.15
CA THR A 219 11.15 -9.67 -1.49
C THR A 219 11.59 -10.70 -2.52
N ASN A 220 10.78 -11.74 -2.74
CA ASN A 220 11.00 -12.78 -3.77
C ASN A 220 10.27 -12.49 -5.08
N ASP A 221 9.56 -11.37 -5.19
CA ASP A 221 8.94 -10.92 -6.43
C ASP A 221 10.01 -10.79 -7.51
N PRO A 222 9.80 -11.33 -8.74
CA PRO A 222 10.78 -11.25 -9.80
C PRO A 222 11.30 -9.83 -10.01
N GLN A 223 10.44 -8.79 -9.92
CA GLN A 223 10.77 -7.38 -10.13
C GLN A 223 11.93 -6.90 -9.25
N VAL A 224 12.05 -7.43 -8.04
CA VAL A 224 13.06 -7.02 -7.06
C VAL A 224 14.50 -7.29 -7.55
N SER A 225 14.67 -8.24 -8.46
CA SER A 225 15.99 -8.70 -8.93
C SER A 225 16.38 -8.21 -10.34
N PHE A 226 15.50 -7.46 -11.03
CA PHE A 226 15.77 -7.04 -12.41
C PHE A 226 16.62 -5.77 -12.46
N PRO A 227 17.82 -5.78 -13.10
CA PRO A 227 18.79 -4.69 -12.99
C PRO A 227 18.37 -3.32 -13.52
N PHE A 228 17.36 -3.25 -14.39
CA PHE A 228 16.89 -1.98 -14.96
C PHE A 228 15.91 -1.23 -14.04
N ILE A 229 15.41 -1.89 -12.98
CA ILE A 229 14.51 -1.30 -11.99
C ILE A 229 15.36 -0.59 -10.94
N THR A 230 15.13 0.72 -10.79
CA THR A 230 15.92 1.59 -9.92
C THR A 230 15.30 1.73 -8.53
N GLU A 231 13.99 1.53 -8.40
CA GLU A 231 13.26 1.65 -7.15
C GLU A 231 12.06 0.68 -7.08
N ILE A 232 11.79 0.17 -5.88
CA ILE A 232 10.62 -0.65 -5.56
C ILE A 232 9.70 0.12 -4.63
N ILE A 233 8.41 0.15 -4.95
CA ILE A 233 7.35 0.52 -4.01
C ILE A 233 6.87 -0.74 -3.30
N GLU A 234 6.95 -0.76 -1.97
CA GLU A 234 6.62 -1.92 -1.13
C GLU A 234 5.28 -1.79 -0.39
N ASP A 235 4.58 -2.93 -0.23
CA ASP A 235 3.21 -3.06 0.31
C ASP A 235 2.93 -4.57 0.66
N PRO A 236 2.23 -5.00 1.75
CA PRO A 236 1.41 -4.26 2.71
C PRO A 236 1.86 -4.19 4.16
N LEU A 237 2.77 -5.01 4.68
CA LEU A 237 3.27 -4.86 6.07
C LEU A 237 4.79 -5.00 6.12
N ILE A 238 5.37 -4.29 5.15
CA ILE A 238 6.77 -4.22 4.74
C ILE A 238 7.37 -5.62 4.49
N PHE A 239 6.75 -6.31 3.52
CA PHE A 239 7.06 -7.64 2.97
C PHE A 239 7.45 -8.71 4.01
N GLU A 240 6.49 -9.36 4.67
CA GLU A 240 6.69 -10.31 5.78
C GLU A 240 7.73 -11.44 5.54
N PRO A 241 8.76 -11.61 6.41
CA PRO A 241 9.48 -12.87 6.55
C PRO A 241 9.00 -13.63 7.80
N SER A 242 8.13 -14.63 7.61
CA SER A 242 7.97 -15.74 8.57
C SER A 242 7.51 -17.07 7.93
N LEU A 243 8.11 -17.50 6.81
CA LEU A 243 7.99 -18.90 6.36
C LEU A 243 8.55 -19.93 7.37
N ASN A 244 9.12 -19.47 8.50
CA ASN A 244 9.59 -20.30 9.61
C ASN A 244 8.83 -20.10 10.93
N ASN A 245 7.78 -19.26 11.02
CA ASN A 245 6.93 -19.29 12.21
C ASN A 245 5.93 -20.43 12.06
N GLN A 246 6.32 -21.56 12.63
CA GLN A 246 5.37 -22.54 13.12
C GLN A 246 4.30 -21.82 13.95
N GLU A 247 3.04 -22.20 13.75
CA GLU A 247 1.87 -21.85 14.56
C GLU A 247 1.39 -20.38 14.45
N GLY A 248 0.56 -20.10 13.43
CA GLY A 248 -0.66 -19.29 13.57
C GLY A 248 -0.57 -17.92 14.22
N THR A 249 0.58 -17.24 14.19
CA THR A 249 0.76 -15.93 14.82
C THR A 249 0.33 -14.85 13.84
N ILE A 250 -0.62 -14.02 14.26
CA ILE A 250 -1.25 -13.01 13.40
C ILE A 250 -0.74 -11.64 13.84
N HIS A 251 -0.02 -10.98 12.94
CA HIS A 251 0.72 -9.75 13.24
C HIS A 251 -0.07 -8.47 12.93
N PHE A 252 -1.25 -8.62 12.34
CA PHE A 252 -2.19 -7.55 12.09
C PHE A 252 -3.57 -8.17 11.82
N GLY A 253 -4.62 -7.41 12.01
CA GLY A 253 -5.94 -7.85 11.59
C GLY A 253 -7.05 -7.17 12.33
N VAL A 254 -8.23 -7.77 12.22
CA VAL A 254 -9.44 -7.31 12.90
C VAL A 254 -9.79 -8.32 13.99
N LEU A 255 -9.70 -7.89 15.23
CA LEU A 255 -10.20 -8.64 16.38
C LEU A 255 -11.72 -8.67 16.31
N SER A 256 -12.31 -9.86 16.41
CA SER A 256 -13.76 -10.08 16.31
C SER A 256 -14.26 -11.05 17.37
N SER A 257 -15.46 -10.83 17.88
CA SER A 257 -16.09 -11.69 18.89
C SER A 257 -17.09 -12.68 18.26
N ILE A 258 -17.13 -13.90 18.79
CA ILE A 258 -18.18 -14.87 18.51
C ILE A 258 -19.48 -14.40 19.16
N MET A 259 -20.44 -13.99 18.34
CA MET A 259 -21.73 -13.47 18.82
C MET A 259 -22.84 -14.51 18.83
N SER A 260 -22.74 -15.57 18.03
CA SER A 260 -23.78 -16.59 17.93
C SER A 260 -23.22 -17.94 17.49
N ARG A 261 -23.84 -19.02 17.98
CA ARG A 261 -23.59 -20.41 17.59
C ARG A 261 -24.92 -21.10 17.30
N PRO A 262 -25.55 -20.84 16.13
CA PRO A 262 -26.89 -21.32 15.86
C PRO A 262 -26.97 -22.84 15.64
N LYS A 263 -25.87 -23.49 15.26
CA LYS A 263 -25.77 -24.95 15.08
C LYS A 263 -24.32 -25.42 15.15
N VAL A 264 -24.13 -26.73 15.27
CA VAL A 264 -22.80 -27.38 15.19
C VAL A 264 -22.12 -27.02 13.86
N GLY A 265 -20.81 -26.72 13.92
CA GLY A 265 -19.99 -26.35 12.77
C GLY A 265 -20.19 -24.93 12.23
N LEU A 266 -21.01 -24.10 12.90
CA LEU A 266 -21.24 -22.71 12.47
C LEU A 266 -21.21 -21.75 13.67
N ALA A 267 -20.37 -20.72 13.56
CA ALA A 267 -20.39 -19.55 14.41
C ALA A 267 -20.62 -18.28 13.57
N LEU A 268 -21.20 -17.26 14.20
CA LEU A 268 -21.28 -15.91 13.64
C LEU A 268 -20.37 -14.98 14.43
N VAL A 269 -19.60 -14.18 13.70
CA VAL A 269 -18.68 -13.19 14.25
C VAL A 269 -19.26 -11.78 14.07
N ASP A 270 -18.89 -10.85 14.95
CA ASP A 270 -19.33 -9.45 14.92
C ASP A 270 -18.59 -8.56 13.91
N CYS A 271 -17.65 -9.14 13.15
CA CYS A 271 -16.98 -8.48 12.06
C CYS A 271 -17.70 -8.79 10.74
N GLY A 272 -18.19 -7.75 10.07
CA GLY A 272 -18.73 -7.80 8.70
C GLY A 272 -18.00 -6.83 7.76
N GLN A 273 -18.57 -6.59 6.58
CA GLN A 273 -18.00 -5.74 5.53
C GLN A 273 -17.74 -4.27 5.94
N LYS A 274 -18.41 -3.78 6.99
CA LYS A 274 -18.13 -2.45 7.55
C LYS A 274 -16.88 -2.40 8.43
N ALA A 275 -16.32 -3.56 8.76
CA ALA A 275 -15.16 -3.73 9.62
C ALA A 275 -13.99 -4.43 8.94
N ILE A 276 -14.19 -5.09 7.82
CA ILE A 276 -13.11 -5.70 7.04
C ILE A 276 -13.48 -5.70 5.56
N SER A 277 -12.54 -5.36 4.68
CA SER A 277 -12.82 -5.35 3.25
C SER A 277 -13.04 -6.77 2.74
N THR A 278 -13.92 -6.90 1.73
CA THR A 278 -14.14 -8.16 1.02
C THR A 278 -13.93 -8.06 -0.49
N ASP A 279 -13.43 -6.93 -0.97
CA ASP A 279 -13.33 -6.64 -2.40
C ASP A 279 -12.34 -7.58 -3.12
N HIS A 280 -11.31 -8.01 -2.40
CA HIS A 280 -10.29 -8.97 -2.85
C HIS A 280 -10.48 -10.38 -2.27
N GLY A 281 -11.64 -10.68 -1.69
CA GLY A 281 -11.94 -11.97 -1.06
C GLY A 281 -12.33 -11.85 0.41
N VAL A 282 -12.75 -12.97 1.00
CA VAL A 282 -13.07 -13.04 2.44
C VAL A 282 -11.79 -13.09 3.27
N PRO A 283 -11.80 -12.57 4.52
CA PRO A 283 -10.64 -12.64 5.39
C PRO A 283 -10.32 -14.07 5.83
N GLU A 284 -9.05 -14.33 6.10
CA GLU A 284 -8.57 -15.57 6.69
C GLU A 284 -8.78 -15.56 8.21
N VAL A 285 -8.97 -16.75 8.78
CA VAL A 285 -9.15 -16.92 10.23
C VAL A 285 -7.82 -17.35 10.80
N GLY A 286 -7.22 -16.50 11.64
CA GLY A 286 -5.93 -16.86 12.19
C GLY A 286 -6.05 -17.65 13.50
N GLY A 287 -5.02 -18.46 13.77
CA GLY A 287 -4.93 -19.30 14.97
C GLY A 287 -5.86 -20.53 14.97
N LEU A 288 -6.71 -20.71 13.95
CA LEU A 288 -7.62 -21.86 13.79
C LEU A 288 -7.38 -22.55 12.44
N ASN A 289 -6.88 -23.79 12.48
CA ASN A 289 -6.38 -24.46 11.28
C ASN A 289 -7.47 -24.94 10.33
N THR A 290 -8.69 -25.22 10.82
CA THR A 290 -9.78 -25.78 9.99
C THR A 290 -10.99 -24.85 9.89
N ALA A 291 -10.87 -23.63 10.41
CA ALA A 291 -11.93 -22.64 10.37
C ALA A 291 -11.76 -21.67 9.20
N TYR A 292 -12.87 -21.27 8.56
CA TYR A 292 -12.84 -20.27 7.49
C TYR A 292 -14.10 -19.41 7.46
N ILE A 293 -13.97 -18.20 6.92
CA ILE A 293 -15.11 -17.32 6.64
C ILE A 293 -15.74 -17.73 5.32
N LYS A 294 -16.99 -18.20 5.36
CA LYS A 294 -17.74 -18.58 4.16
C LYS A 294 -18.30 -17.38 3.40
N MET A 295 -18.81 -16.40 4.15
CA MET A 295 -19.42 -15.19 3.61
C MET A 295 -19.53 -14.13 4.70
N MET A 296 -19.74 -12.88 4.29
CA MET A 296 -19.94 -11.76 5.18
C MET A 296 -21.17 -10.94 4.77
N SER A 297 -21.83 -10.35 5.74
CA SER A 297 -22.84 -9.30 5.59
C SER A 297 -22.23 -7.97 6.03
N ALA A 298 -23.03 -6.90 6.06
CA ALA A 298 -22.58 -5.60 6.54
C ALA A 298 -21.95 -5.63 7.95
N GLU A 299 -22.51 -6.42 8.87
CA GLU A 299 -22.12 -6.42 10.30
C GLU A 299 -21.63 -7.78 10.82
N HIS A 300 -21.79 -8.86 10.05
CA HIS A 300 -21.52 -10.21 10.54
C HIS A 300 -20.79 -11.08 9.51
N GLY A 301 -19.95 -11.99 10.00
CA GLY A 301 -19.30 -13.05 9.22
C GLY A 301 -19.78 -14.44 9.60
N TRP A 302 -19.83 -15.35 8.62
CA TRP A 302 -20.19 -16.76 8.82
C TRP A 302 -18.92 -17.59 8.91
N LEU A 303 -18.54 -17.94 10.14
CA LEU A 303 -17.38 -18.77 10.46
C LEU A 303 -17.79 -20.25 10.45
N ILE A 304 -17.24 -21.01 9.50
CA ILE A 304 -17.39 -22.45 9.44
C ILE A 304 -16.30 -23.09 10.29
N LEU A 305 -16.69 -24.03 11.15
CA LEU A 305 -15.80 -24.79 12.01
C LEU A 305 -15.85 -26.25 11.56
N GLU A 306 -14.79 -26.73 10.91
CA GLU A 306 -14.79 -28.09 10.35
C GLU A 306 -14.39 -29.16 11.38
N SER A 307 -13.62 -28.78 12.41
CA SER A 307 -13.26 -29.69 13.50
C SER A 307 -14.18 -29.55 14.72
N GLU A 308 -14.62 -30.68 15.28
CA GLU A 308 -15.31 -30.72 16.57
C GLU A 308 -14.42 -30.26 17.75
N SER A 309 -13.09 -30.27 17.57
CA SER A 309 -12.14 -29.75 18.56
C SER A 309 -12.07 -28.22 18.62
N GLU A 310 -12.58 -27.53 17.61
CA GLU A 310 -12.63 -26.06 17.56
C GLU A 310 -13.92 -25.55 18.25
N SER A 311 -14.01 -25.79 19.56
CA SER A 311 -15.15 -25.35 20.36
C SER A 311 -14.97 -23.90 20.83
N LEU A 312 -15.38 -22.93 20.01
CA LEU A 312 -15.43 -21.52 20.41
C LEU A 312 -16.65 -21.22 21.30
N SER A 313 -16.48 -20.40 22.33
CA SER A 313 -17.53 -19.94 23.23
C SER A 313 -18.17 -18.62 22.76
N LEU A 314 -19.40 -18.31 23.22
CA LEU A 314 -19.96 -16.97 23.01
C LEU A 314 -19.08 -15.93 23.70
N GLY A 315 -18.78 -14.84 23.00
CA GLY A 315 -17.90 -13.76 23.46
C GLY A 315 -16.41 -14.08 23.33
N GLU A 316 -16.03 -15.30 22.94
CA GLU A 316 -14.64 -15.61 22.60
C GLU A 316 -14.19 -14.78 21.41
N LYS A 317 -12.95 -14.34 21.42
CA LYS A 317 -12.40 -13.48 20.37
C LYS A 317 -11.47 -14.27 19.47
N ILE A 318 -11.57 -13.96 18.19
CA ILE A 318 -10.69 -14.45 17.13
C ILE A 318 -10.09 -13.26 16.39
N VAL A 319 -9.06 -13.50 15.61
CA VAL A 319 -8.49 -12.49 14.73
C VAL A 319 -8.75 -12.91 13.29
N LEU A 320 -9.21 -11.94 12.49
CA LEU A 320 -9.43 -12.07 11.07
C LEU A 320 -8.34 -11.29 10.32
N SER A 321 -7.58 -11.99 9.48
CA SER A 321 -6.59 -11.37 8.59
C SER A 321 -7.28 -10.92 7.31
N PRO A 322 -7.28 -9.62 6.96
CA PRO A 322 -7.98 -9.14 5.78
C PRO A 322 -7.32 -9.64 4.49
N ALA A 323 -8.14 -9.86 3.46
CA ALA A 323 -7.65 -10.15 2.11
C ALA A 323 -6.90 -8.95 1.50
N ASP A 324 -7.30 -7.72 1.87
CA ASP A 324 -6.59 -6.48 1.52
C ASP A 324 -6.45 -5.57 2.74
N VAL A 325 -5.20 -5.24 3.07
CA VAL A 325 -4.85 -4.42 4.24
C VAL A 325 -5.27 -2.97 4.02
N GLY A 326 -4.98 -2.40 2.85
CA GLY A 326 -5.24 -1.01 2.52
C GLY A 326 -6.73 -0.66 2.57
N ASP A 327 -7.56 -1.47 1.94
CA ASP A 327 -9.01 -1.33 1.93
C ASP A 327 -9.58 -1.43 3.34
N THR A 328 -9.07 -2.38 4.13
CA THR A 328 -9.49 -2.58 5.51
C THR A 328 -9.12 -1.38 6.38
N PHE A 329 -7.91 -0.84 6.28
CA PHE A 329 -7.50 0.38 7.02
C PHE A 329 -8.42 1.57 6.71
N ASN A 330 -8.88 1.72 5.48
CA ASN A 330 -9.78 2.81 5.07
C ASN A 330 -11.18 2.73 5.72
N LEU A 331 -11.53 1.59 6.36
CA LEU A 331 -12.77 1.43 7.13
C LEU A 331 -12.68 2.00 8.57
N TYR A 332 -11.47 2.26 9.08
CA TYR A 332 -11.23 2.66 10.46
C TYR A 332 -10.75 4.10 10.61
N ASP A 333 -11.22 4.79 11.66
CA ASP A 333 -10.70 6.11 12.04
C ASP A 333 -9.43 6.00 12.88
N TYR A 334 -9.22 4.85 13.53
CA TYR A 334 -8.10 4.59 14.42
C TYR A 334 -7.62 3.15 14.28
N VAL A 335 -6.32 2.93 14.47
CA VAL A 335 -5.68 1.62 14.53
C VAL A 335 -5.05 1.43 15.91
N ASN A 336 -5.24 0.24 16.49
CA ASN A 336 -4.64 -0.15 17.76
C ASN A 336 -3.22 -0.69 17.51
N VAL A 337 -2.22 -0.13 18.18
CA VAL A 337 -0.83 -0.56 18.06
C VAL A 337 -0.50 -1.49 19.22
N ILE A 338 -0.17 -2.73 18.93
CA ILE A 338 0.10 -3.80 19.89
C ILE A 338 1.60 -4.02 20.00
N SER A 339 2.05 -4.35 21.20
CA SER A 339 3.42 -4.76 21.52
C SER A 339 3.37 -5.67 22.73
N ASP A 340 4.07 -6.81 22.70
CA ASP A 340 3.97 -7.86 23.73
C ASP A 340 2.49 -8.19 24.07
N GLN A 341 1.66 -8.36 23.03
CA GLN A 341 0.21 -8.65 23.14
C GLN A 341 -0.61 -7.60 23.92
N LYS A 342 -0.07 -6.40 24.12
CA LYS A 342 -0.73 -5.31 24.84
C LYS A 342 -0.85 -4.06 23.99
N LEU A 343 -1.93 -3.32 24.21
CA LEU A 343 -2.15 -2.02 23.61
C LEU A 343 -1.06 -1.04 24.03
N SER A 344 -0.28 -0.56 23.08
CA SER A 344 0.83 0.36 23.30
C SER A 344 0.52 1.79 22.84
N ALA A 345 -0.30 1.93 21.79
CA ALA A 345 -0.80 3.21 21.31
C ALA A 345 -2.10 3.03 20.53
N VAL A 346 -2.83 4.12 20.32
CA VAL A 346 -3.94 4.19 19.36
C VAL A 346 -3.63 5.34 18.42
N LEU A 347 -3.44 5.03 17.14
CA LEU A 347 -3.10 6.01 16.12
C LEU A 347 -4.35 6.33 15.29
N LYS A 348 -4.49 7.60 14.91
CA LYS A 348 -5.55 8.01 13.98
C LYS A 348 -5.15 7.59 12.58
N VAL A 349 -6.11 7.23 11.73
CA VAL A 349 -5.87 7.01 10.29
C VAL A 349 -6.08 8.35 9.59
N GLU A 350 -5.08 9.23 9.60
CA GLU A 350 -5.24 10.63 9.19
C GLU A 350 -5.61 10.81 7.71
N ALA A 351 -5.11 9.93 6.85
CA ALA A 351 -5.34 10.01 5.41
C ALA A 351 -6.57 9.21 4.96
N ARG A 352 -7.36 8.66 5.89
CA ARG A 352 -8.64 8.00 5.58
C ARG A 352 -9.54 8.91 4.72
N GLY A 353 -10.07 8.36 3.63
CA GLY A 353 -11.04 9.06 2.79
C GLY A 353 -10.48 10.24 1.99
N LYS A 354 -9.14 10.36 1.87
CA LYS A 354 -8.47 11.41 1.09
C LYS A 354 -8.34 10.98 -0.38
N TYR A 355 -9.41 11.11 -1.14
CA TYR A 355 -9.48 10.57 -2.51
C TYR A 355 -9.02 11.50 -3.64
N ILE A 356 -8.72 12.78 -3.34
CA ILE A 356 -8.39 13.80 -4.36
C ILE A 356 -6.89 13.89 -4.58
#